data_AF-A0A954MPB0-F1
#
_entry.id   AF-A0A954MPB0-F1
#
_cell.length_a   1.000
_cell.length_b   1.000
_cell.length_c   1.000
_cell.angle_alpha   90.00
_cell.angle_beta   90.00
_cell.angle_gamma   90.00
#
_symmetry.space_group_name_H-M   'P 1'
#
loop_
_entity.id
_entity.type
_entity.pdbx_description
1 polymer ?
#
loop_
_entity_poly.entity_id
_entity_poly.type
_entity_poly.pdbx_seq_one_letter_code
_entity_poly.pdbx_strand_id
1 'polypeptide(L)'
;YRLRVEYRFLGEQCPGGPGWAFRNSGLMLHGESPSTMGVDQDFPASIEVQLLGGNGVDKRTTANLCTPGTNVVMDGKLFTPHCTSSTSKTYHGDDWVTCEVEVHGDKVIKHIMEGEVVLQYEQSQLDDRDAHAKELIVKNGGRLLKGGTISLQSESHPCEFRKVEIMVLDE
;
A
#
# COMPACT_ATOMS: atom_id res chain seq x y z
N TYR A 1 -5.12 -11.69 8.08
CA TYR A 1 -5.85 -11.91 6.82
C TYR A 1 -4.87 -12.04 5.66
N ARG A 2 -5.29 -12.66 4.56
CA ARG A 2 -4.60 -12.62 3.27
C ARG A 2 -5.49 -11.94 2.25
N LEU A 3 -4.98 -10.89 1.63
CA LEU A 3 -5.64 -10.14 0.55
C LEU A 3 -5.04 -10.59 -0.78
N ARG A 4 -5.87 -10.89 -1.77
CA ARG A 4 -5.47 -11.14 -3.14
C ARG A 4 -6.20 -10.17 -4.07
N VAL A 5 -5.43 -9.50 -4.92
CA VAL A 5 -5.99 -8.63 -5.97
C VAL A 5 -5.45 -9.03 -7.33
N GLU A 6 -6.30 -8.94 -8.34
CA GLU A 6 -5.90 -8.99 -9.76
C GLU A 6 -6.18 -7.62 -10.37
N TYR A 7 -5.12 -6.93 -10.78
CA TYR A 7 -5.16 -5.56 -11.28
C TYR A 7 -4.48 -5.42 -12.65
N ARG A 8 -4.82 -4.36 -13.40
CA ARG A 8 -4.08 -3.94 -14.59
C ARG A 8 -4.22 -2.44 -14.81
N PHE A 9 -3.25 -1.86 -15.51
CA PHE A 9 -3.33 -0.48 -15.99
C PHE A 9 -3.70 -0.44 -17.46
N LEU A 10 -4.47 0.58 -17.85
CA LEU A 10 -4.95 0.76 -19.22
C LEU A 10 -4.86 2.21 -19.66
N GLY A 11 -4.78 2.40 -20.97
CA GLY A 11 -4.89 3.71 -21.61
C GLY A 11 -3.87 4.72 -21.10
N GLU A 12 -4.25 5.98 -21.15
CA GLU A 12 -3.41 7.13 -20.84
C GLU A 12 -3.73 7.72 -19.47
N GLN A 13 -2.73 8.29 -18.83
CA GLN A 13 -2.90 9.04 -17.59
C GLN A 13 -3.86 10.22 -17.81
N CYS A 14 -4.72 10.50 -16.83
CA CYS A 14 -5.62 11.63 -16.89
C CYS A 14 -4.86 12.97 -17.06
N PRO A 15 -5.36 13.91 -17.88
CA PRO A 15 -4.74 15.23 -18.01
C PRO A 15 -4.58 15.94 -16.66
N GLY A 16 -3.40 16.50 -16.41
CA GLY A 16 -3.07 17.14 -15.13
C GLY A 16 -2.63 16.16 -14.03
N GLY A 17 -2.61 14.85 -14.30
CA GLY A 17 -2.01 13.86 -13.42
C GLY A 17 -0.51 14.12 -13.21
N PRO A 18 0.01 13.91 -11.99
CA PRO A 18 1.41 14.16 -11.72
C PRO A 18 2.29 13.11 -12.41
N GLY A 19 3.45 13.51 -12.93
CA GLY A 19 4.28 12.61 -13.75
C GLY A 19 4.77 11.33 -13.03
N TRP A 20 4.87 11.37 -11.70
CA TRP A 20 5.22 10.20 -10.89
C TRP A 20 4.10 9.16 -10.80
N ALA A 21 2.85 9.55 -11.08
CA ALA A 21 1.67 8.71 -10.98
C ALA A 21 1.32 7.95 -12.28
N PHE A 22 2.25 7.94 -13.25
CA PHE A 22 2.10 7.06 -14.43
C PHE A 22 1.93 5.62 -13.96
N ARG A 23 0.85 4.95 -14.39
CA ARG A 23 0.50 3.57 -14.03
C ARG A 23 0.74 3.28 -12.55
N ASN A 24 0.18 4.14 -11.69
CA ASN A 24 0.31 4.08 -10.25
C ASN A 24 -1.07 3.93 -9.59
N SER A 25 -1.12 3.10 -8.56
CA SER A 25 -2.28 2.77 -7.73
C SER A 25 -1.71 2.11 -6.46
N GLY A 26 -2.57 1.68 -5.55
CA GLY A 26 -2.14 1.15 -4.27
C GLY A 26 -3.26 0.43 -3.54
N LEU A 27 -2.85 -0.51 -2.67
CA LEU A 27 -3.73 -1.09 -1.65
C LEU A 27 -3.39 -0.40 -0.34
N MET A 28 -4.29 0.44 0.17
CA MET A 28 -4.13 1.09 1.46
C MET A 28 -4.63 0.12 2.54
N LEU A 29 -3.72 -0.42 3.33
CA LEU A 29 -3.94 -1.40 4.40
C LEU A 29 -3.89 -0.72 5.76
N HIS A 30 -4.68 -1.26 6.69
CA HIS A 30 -4.82 -0.74 8.05
C HIS A 30 -5.07 0.78 8.05
N GLY A 31 -5.85 1.24 7.06
CA GLY A 31 -6.14 2.65 6.90
C GLY A 31 -7.04 3.16 8.00
N GLU A 32 -6.92 4.44 8.30
CA GLU A 32 -7.90 5.13 9.13
C GLU A 32 -9.32 5.07 8.53
N SER A 33 -10.31 5.47 9.34
CA SER A 33 -11.69 5.55 8.85
C SER A 33 -11.82 6.75 7.89
N PRO A 34 -12.50 6.61 6.73
CA PRO A 34 -12.78 7.75 5.87
C PRO A 34 -13.51 8.91 6.57
N SER A 35 -14.29 8.61 7.61
CA SER A 35 -14.99 9.62 8.42
C SER A 35 -14.07 10.43 9.34
N THR A 36 -12.83 10.01 9.55
CA THR A 36 -11.83 10.73 10.36
C THR A 36 -10.85 11.54 9.52
N MET A 37 -10.82 11.32 8.20
CA MET A 37 -9.94 12.03 7.30
C MET A 37 -10.30 13.51 7.20
N GLY A 38 -9.28 14.35 7.09
CA GLY A 38 -9.45 15.77 6.77
C GLY A 38 -10.01 15.96 5.36
N VAL A 39 -10.72 17.07 5.14
CA VAL A 39 -11.31 17.41 3.83
C VAL A 39 -10.24 17.52 2.74
N ASP A 40 -9.10 18.14 3.07
CA ASP A 40 -7.98 18.37 2.14
C ASP A 40 -6.81 17.41 2.41
N GLN A 41 -7.10 16.24 3.01
CA GLN A 41 -6.08 15.23 3.27
C GLN A 41 -5.82 14.38 2.03
N ASP A 42 -4.57 14.34 1.57
CA ASP A 42 -4.19 13.66 0.33
C ASP A 42 -4.39 12.14 0.38
N PHE A 43 -3.95 11.51 1.48
CA PHE A 43 -3.99 10.05 1.66
C PHE A 43 -4.39 9.68 3.09
N PRO A 44 -5.11 8.56 3.31
CA PRO A 44 -5.37 8.06 4.66
C PRO A 44 -4.06 7.69 5.35
N ALA A 45 -3.96 7.95 6.66
CA ALA A 45 -2.89 7.35 7.46
C ALA A 45 -3.01 5.82 7.37
N SER A 46 -2.05 5.18 6.71
CA SER A 46 -2.15 3.77 6.30
C SER A 46 -0.81 3.20 5.86
N ILE A 47 -0.77 1.89 5.65
CA ILE A 47 0.31 1.19 4.96
C ILE A 47 -0.10 1.00 3.51
N GLU A 48 0.67 1.50 2.55
CA GLU A 48 0.37 1.33 1.13
C GLU A 48 1.21 0.19 0.54
N VAL A 49 0.52 -0.76 -0.10
CA VAL A 49 1.13 -1.68 -1.05
C VAL A 49 1.01 -1.06 -2.44
N GLN A 50 2.06 -0.36 -2.86
CA GLN A 50 2.06 0.40 -4.10
C GLN A 50 2.04 -0.53 -5.32
N LEU A 51 1.08 -0.33 -6.20
CA LEU A 51 0.88 -1.07 -7.43
C LEU A 51 1.40 -0.23 -8.61
N LEU A 52 2.49 -0.67 -9.23
CA LEU A 52 3.09 0.00 -10.38
C LEU A 52 3.02 -0.85 -11.66
N GLY A 53 2.78 -0.17 -12.78
CA GLY A 53 2.98 -0.71 -14.13
C GLY A 53 4.26 -0.16 -14.77
N GLY A 54 4.94 -0.99 -15.56
CA GLY A 54 6.12 -0.57 -16.32
C GLY A 54 5.75 0.24 -17.57
N ASN A 55 6.68 1.05 -18.06
CA ASN A 55 6.51 1.87 -19.27
C ASN A 55 6.92 1.17 -20.58
N GLY A 56 7.36 -0.09 -20.49
CA GLY A 56 7.80 -0.93 -21.61
C GLY A 56 9.32 -0.94 -21.82
N VAL A 57 10.08 -0.17 -21.05
CA VAL A 57 11.54 -0.03 -21.21
C VAL A 57 12.26 -0.13 -19.88
N ASP A 58 11.84 0.68 -18.90
CA ASP A 58 12.58 0.85 -17.66
C ASP A 58 12.17 -0.19 -16.60
N LYS A 59 13.13 -0.59 -15.78
CA LYS A 59 12.87 -1.39 -14.59
C LYS A 59 12.09 -0.57 -13.57
N ARG A 60 10.96 -1.13 -13.13
CA ARG A 60 10.08 -0.57 -12.11
C ARG A 60 9.44 -1.70 -11.31
N THR A 61 9.72 -1.76 -10.02
CA THR A 61 9.15 -2.78 -9.12
C THR A 61 7.72 -2.40 -8.73
N THR A 62 6.91 -3.38 -8.37
CA THR A 62 5.54 -3.23 -7.86
C THR A 62 5.43 -3.90 -6.50
N ALA A 63 4.28 -3.77 -5.83
CA ALA A 63 4.11 -4.17 -4.44
C ALA A 63 5.19 -3.56 -3.54
N ASN A 64 5.54 -2.30 -3.81
CA ASN A 64 6.45 -1.53 -2.96
C ASN A 64 5.70 -1.11 -1.68
N LEU A 65 6.43 -0.63 -0.68
CA LEU A 65 5.82 -0.05 0.51
C LEU A 65 5.84 1.48 0.38
N CYS A 66 4.71 2.13 0.61
CA CYS A 66 4.66 3.54 1.01
C CYS A 66 4.01 3.69 2.39
N THR A 67 4.42 4.69 3.17
CA THR A 67 3.98 4.84 4.57
C THR A 67 3.32 6.21 4.86
N PRO A 68 2.20 6.57 4.20
CA PRO A 68 1.53 7.84 4.48
C PRO A 68 1.05 7.89 5.93
N GLY A 69 1.54 8.88 6.70
CA GLY A 69 1.20 9.04 8.13
C GLY A 69 1.63 7.86 9.02
N THR A 70 2.51 6.98 8.53
CA THR A 70 2.92 5.75 9.23
C THR A 70 4.42 5.49 9.08
N ASN A 71 4.91 4.53 9.87
CA ASN A 71 6.23 3.93 9.76
C ASN A 71 6.12 2.42 9.99
N VAL A 72 7.19 1.69 9.71
CA VAL A 72 7.28 0.24 9.97
C VAL A 72 8.59 -0.09 10.67
N VAL A 73 8.75 -1.34 11.09
CA VAL A 73 10.03 -1.89 11.55
C VAL A 73 10.57 -2.82 10.47
N MET A 74 11.81 -2.58 10.06
CA MET A 74 12.58 -3.42 9.15
C MET A 74 13.90 -3.78 9.82
N ASP A 75 14.28 -5.06 9.78
CA ASP A 75 15.51 -5.58 10.40
C ASP A 75 15.66 -5.15 11.88
N GLY A 76 14.56 -5.18 12.62
CA GLY A 76 14.50 -4.82 14.04
C GLY A 76 14.66 -3.32 14.33
N LYS A 77 14.64 -2.44 13.32
CA LYS A 77 14.77 -0.99 13.47
C LYS A 77 13.57 -0.26 12.91
N LEU A 78 13.18 0.83 13.58
CA LEU A 78 12.20 1.77 13.03
C LEU A 78 12.73 2.29 11.68
N PHE A 79 11.94 2.08 10.65
CA PHE A 79 12.22 2.47 9.29
C PHE A 79 11.25 3.58 8.89
N THR A 80 11.80 4.77 8.67
CA THR A 80 11.05 6.00 8.41
C THR A 80 11.08 6.55 6.97
N PRO A 81 11.89 6.04 6.02
CA PRO A 81 11.72 6.40 4.63
C PRO A 81 10.32 6.06 4.13
N HIS A 82 9.71 7.00 3.41
CA HIS A 82 8.33 6.89 2.97
C HIS A 82 8.13 5.76 1.97
N CYS A 83 8.96 5.67 0.92
CA CYS A 83 8.87 4.63 -0.11
C CYS A 83 10.02 3.63 0.02
N THR A 84 9.71 2.33 -0.08
CA THR A 84 10.70 1.23 -0.15
C THR A 84 10.36 0.29 -1.29
N SER A 85 11.29 0.12 -2.22
CA SER A 85 11.14 -0.81 -3.33
C SER A 85 11.10 -2.27 -2.84
N SER A 86 10.20 -3.05 -3.44
CA SER A 86 10.21 -4.51 -3.31
C SER A 86 11.31 -5.13 -4.20
N THR A 87 11.43 -6.46 -4.16
CA THR A 87 12.27 -7.24 -5.09
C THR A 87 11.52 -7.78 -6.30
N SER A 88 10.29 -7.32 -6.57
CA SER A 88 9.47 -7.85 -7.67
C SER A 88 10.11 -7.57 -9.04
N LYS A 89 9.72 -8.37 -10.05
CA LYS A 89 9.95 -7.97 -11.44
C LYS A 89 9.07 -6.78 -11.86
N THR A 90 9.32 -6.28 -13.06
CA THR A 90 8.49 -5.28 -13.72
C THR A 90 7.43 -5.95 -14.58
N TYR A 91 6.22 -5.42 -14.53
CA TYR A 91 5.09 -5.88 -15.34
C TYR A 91 4.77 -4.79 -16.37
N HIS A 92 5.12 -5.07 -17.62
CA HIS A 92 4.90 -4.15 -18.74
C HIS A 92 3.56 -4.45 -19.43
N GLY A 93 3.07 -3.46 -20.19
CA GLY A 93 1.83 -3.60 -20.94
C GLY A 93 0.59 -3.67 -20.06
N ASP A 94 -0.47 -4.22 -20.62
CA ASP A 94 -1.85 -4.13 -20.09
C ASP A 94 -2.35 -5.47 -19.55
N ASP A 95 -1.41 -6.37 -19.25
CA ASP A 95 -1.70 -7.69 -18.74
C ASP A 95 -2.16 -7.64 -17.28
N TRP A 96 -2.95 -8.65 -16.90
CA TRP A 96 -3.38 -8.82 -15.52
C TRP A 96 -2.22 -9.25 -14.64
N VAL A 97 -2.02 -8.51 -13.55
CA VAL A 97 -1.03 -8.78 -12.52
C VAL A 97 -1.76 -9.22 -11.25
N THR A 98 -1.25 -10.28 -10.61
CA THR A 98 -1.75 -10.73 -9.30
C THR A 98 -0.81 -10.26 -8.21
N CYS A 99 -1.35 -9.55 -7.21
CA CYS A 99 -0.63 -9.18 -6.00
C CYS A 99 -1.35 -9.79 -4.80
N GLU A 100 -0.57 -10.34 -3.88
CA GLU A 100 -1.07 -10.87 -2.62
C GLU A 100 -0.39 -10.18 -1.44
N VAL A 101 -1.12 -10.00 -0.36
CA VAL A 101 -0.61 -9.44 0.88
C VAL A 101 -1.05 -10.33 2.03
N GLU A 102 -0.10 -10.87 2.78
CA GLU A 102 -0.35 -11.64 3.99
C GLU A 102 -0.11 -10.75 5.21
N VAL A 103 -1.12 -10.58 6.05
CA VAL A 103 -1.15 -9.60 7.15
C VAL A 103 -1.53 -10.30 8.46
N HIS A 104 -0.62 -10.28 9.43
CA HIS A 104 -0.83 -10.82 10.78
C HIS A 104 -0.91 -9.69 11.79
N GLY A 105 -2.00 -8.92 11.74
CA GLY A 105 -2.19 -7.71 12.55
C GLY A 105 -1.05 -6.71 12.39
N ASP A 106 -0.44 -6.31 13.51
CA ASP A 106 0.77 -5.49 13.58
C ASP A 106 2.07 -6.31 13.64
N LYS A 107 2.00 -7.65 13.65
CA LYS A 107 3.18 -8.50 13.85
C LYS A 107 4.03 -8.58 12.59
N VAL A 108 3.43 -8.98 11.46
CA VAL A 108 4.14 -9.11 10.19
C VAL A 108 3.20 -8.84 9.01
N ILE A 109 3.72 -8.12 8.02
CA ILE A 109 3.08 -7.91 6.72
C ILE A 109 4.06 -8.36 5.63
N LYS A 110 3.58 -9.19 4.70
CA LYS A 110 4.35 -9.70 3.56
C LYS A 110 3.66 -9.31 2.27
N HIS A 111 4.41 -8.73 1.35
CA HIS A 111 3.97 -8.52 -0.03
C HIS A 111 4.44 -9.71 -0.86
N ILE A 112 3.54 -10.29 -1.65
CA ILE A 112 3.75 -11.53 -2.37
C ILE A 112 3.41 -11.33 -3.84
N MET A 113 4.35 -11.69 -4.71
CA MET A 113 4.19 -11.67 -6.16
C MET A 113 4.61 -13.05 -6.69
N GLU A 114 3.79 -13.67 -7.53
CA GLU A 114 4.08 -14.98 -8.14
C GLU A 114 4.40 -16.08 -7.10
N GLY A 115 3.80 -16.00 -5.91
CA GLY A 115 4.02 -16.94 -4.80
C GLY A 115 5.28 -16.67 -3.96
N GLU A 116 6.10 -15.69 -4.35
CA GLU A 116 7.34 -15.32 -3.65
C GLU A 116 7.15 -14.06 -2.81
N VAL A 117 7.73 -14.03 -1.61
CA VAL A 117 7.75 -12.83 -0.76
C VAL A 117 8.75 -11.83 -1.34
N VAL A 118 8.24 -10.68 -1.79
CA VAL A 118 9.06 -9.61 -2.40
C VAL A 118 9.36 -8.45 -1.46
N LEU A 119 8.63 -8.35 -0.35
CA LEU A 119 8.87 -7.38 0.72
C LEU A 119 8.24 -7.90 2.01
N GLN A 120 8.90 -7.68 3.15
CA GLN A 120 8.37 -8.02 4.48
C GLN A 120 8.80 -6.97 5.50
N TYR A 121 7.90 -6.65 6.44
CA TYR A 121 8.16 -5.75 7.55
C TYR A 121 7.21 -6.07 8.72
N GLU A 122 7.47 -5.43 9.85
CA GLU A 122 6.81 -5.67 11.14
C GLU A 122 6.32 -4.35 11.75
N GLN A 123 5.45 -4.42 12.75
CA GLN A 123 5.06 -3.29 13.60
C GLN A 123 4.68 -2.03 12.82
N SER A 124 3.77 -2.18 11.84
CA SER A 124 3.14 -1.02 11.19
C SER A 124 2.54 -0.11 12.25
N GLN A 125 2.90 1.16 12.24
CA GLN A 125 2.54 2.10 13.29
C GLN A 125 2.36 3.52 12.76
N LEU A 126 1.46 4.27 13.38
CA LEU A 126 1.26 5.69 13.13
C LEU A 126 2.55 6.47 13.41
N ASP A 127 2.83 7.45 12.57
CA ASP A 127 4.00 8.32 12.69
C ASP A 127 3.72 9.47 13.68
N ASP A 128 4.34 9.42 14.86
CA ASP A 128 4.21 10.47 15.87
C ASP A 128 4.92 11.78 15.52
N ARG A 129 5.44 11.94 14.30
CA ARG A 129 5.93 13.22 13.75
C ARG A 129 4.86 13.92 12.93
N ASP A 130 3.94 13.16 12.33
CA ASP A 130 2.81 13.68 11.55
C ASP A 130 1.69 14.19 12.49
N ALA A 131 1.15 15.36 12.18
CA ALA A 131 0.18 16.02 13.06
C ALA A 131 -1.15 15.25 13.14
N HIS A 132 -1.64 14.73 12.02
CA HIS A 132 -2.89 13.98 11.95
C HIS A 132 -2.73 12.60 12.60
N ALA A 133 -1.62 11.92 12.32
CA ALA A 133 -1.29 10.65 12.94
C ALA A 133 -1.14 10.76 14.47
N LYS A 134 -0.62 11.87 15.01
CA LYS A 134 -0.64 12.12 16.47
C LYS A 134 -2.05 12.14 17.05
N GLU A 135 -3.01 12.78 16.38
CA GLU A 135 -4.40 12.78 16.82
C GLU A 135 -4.98 11.36 16.80
N LEU A 136 -4.68 10.60 15.74
CA LEU A 136 -5.09 9.20 15.63
C LEU A 136 -4.47 8.34 16.72
N ILE A 137 -3.21 8.54 17.10
CA ILE A 137 -2.56 7.80 18.21
C ILE A 137 -3.35 7.99 19.51
N VAL A 138 -3.77 9.23 19.80
CA VAL A 138 -4.57 9.54 21.01
C VAL A 138 -5.95 8.89 20.91
N LYS A 139 -6.64 9.04 19.77
CA LYS A 139 -7.98 8.48 19.55
C LYS A 139 -8.00 6.95 19.60
N ASN A 140 -6.95 6.31 19.07
CA ASN A 140 -6.83 4.85 18.99
C ASN A 140 -6.26 4.23 20.27
N GLY A 141 -5.76 5.04 21.21
CA GLY A 141 -5.12 4.55 22.44
C GLY A 141 -3.77 3.87 22.21
N GLY A 142 -3.09 4.18 21.10
CA GLY A 142 -1.81 3.59 20.73
C GLY A 142 -1.43 3.82 19.27
N ARG A 143 -0.16 3.58 18.95
CA ARG A 143 0.38 3.78 17.59
C ARG A 143 0.34 2.54 16.71
N LEU A 144 0.32 1.34 17.28
CA LEU A 144 0.40 0.09 16.52
C LEU A 144 -0.89 -0.14 15.73
N LEU A 145 -0.75 -0.36 14.43
CA LEU A 145 -1.84 -0.64 13.50
C LEU A 145 -2.10 -2.14 13.43
N LYS A 146 -3.10 -2.60 14.17
CA LYS A 146 -3.51 -4.02 14.23
C LYS A 146 -4.57 -4.38 13.19
N GLY A 147 -5.18 -3.37 12.59
CA GLY A 147 -6.33 -3.49 11.70
C GLY A 147 -6.80 -2.09 11.31
N GLY A 148 -7.68 -2.01 10.31
CA GLY A 148 -8.25 -0.77 9.82
C GLY A 148 -9.04 -1.01 8.54
N THR A 149 -9.31 0.06 7.81
CA THR A 149 -9.94 -0.04 6.49
C THR A 149 -8.95 -0.61 5.47
N ILE A 150 -9.51 -1.18 4.40
CA ILE A 150 -8.77 -1.55 3.19
C ILE A 150 -9.35 -0.72 2.05
N SER A 151 -8.50 0.05 1.38
CA SER A 151 -8.90 0.93 0.28
C SER A 151 -8.11 0.61 -0.99
N LEU A 152 -8.76 0.71 -2.15
CA LEU A 152 -8.12 0.64 -3.45
C LEU A 152 -7.90 2.07 -3.96
N GLN A 153 -6.66 2.47 -4.11
CA GLN A 153 -6.29 3.82 -4.48
C GLN A 153 -6.45 4.03 -5.98
N SER A 154 -7.01 5.18 -6.36
CA SER A 154 -6.87 5.74 -7.70
C SER A 154 -5.80 6.81 -7.65
N GLU A 155 -4.89 6.82 -8.62
CA GLU A 155 -3.81 7.80 -8.66
C GLU A 155 -3.58 8.28 -10.09
N SER A 156 -4.60 8.92 -10.66
CA SER A 156 -4.62 9.58 -11.97
C SER A 156 -4.45 8.70 -13.22
N HIS A 157 -3.99 7.45 -13.11
CA HIS A 157 -3.95 6.51 -14.23
C HIS A 157 -5.11 5.52 -14.15
N PRO A 158 -5.84 5.23 -15.25
CA PRO A 158 -6.86 4.20 -15.25
C PRO A 158 -6.29 2.83 -14.80
N CYS A 159 -6.88 2.31 -13.73
CA CYS A 159 -6.57 1.01 -13.15
C CYS A 159 -7.85 0.20 -13.01
N GLU A 160 -7.81 -1.06 -13.43
CA GLU A 160 -8.92 -2.00 -13.27
C GLU A 160 -8.56 -3.06 -12.23
N PHE A 161 -9.56 -3.44 -11.44
CA PHE A 161 -9.51 -4.58 -10.54
C PHE A 161 -10.62 -5.56 -10.94
N ARG A 162 -10.28 -6.81 -11.24
CA ARG A 162 -11.29 -7.84 -11.57
C ARG A 162 -11.56 -8.81 -10.43
N LYS A 163 -10.62 -8.96 -9.50
CA LYS A 163 -10.78 -9.76 -8.28
C LYS A 163 -10.18 -9.01 -7.11
N VAL A 164 -10.92 -9.03 -6.01
CA VAL A 164 -10.52 -8.51 -4.70
C VAL A 164 -11.04 -9.50 -3.68
N GLU A 165 -10.16 -10.36 -3.21
CA GLU A 165 -10.49 -11.52 -2.39
C GLU A 165 -9.79 -11.41 -1.03
N ILE A 166 -10.53 -11.65 0.05
CA ILE A 166 -9.98 -11.65 1.41
C ILE A 166 -10.21 -13.01 2.06
N MET A 167 -9.14 -13.55 2.63
CA MET A 167 -9.17 -14.74 3.48
C MET A 167 -8.82 -14.34 4.90
N VAL A 168 -9.74 -14.57 5.83
CA VAL A 168 -9.44 -14.42 7.27
C VAL A 168 -8.46 -15.52 7.66
N LEU A 169 -7.45 -15.19 8.46
CA LEU A 169 -6.50 -16.17 8.99
C LEU A 169 -6.92 -16.50 10.42
N ASP A 170 -6.83 -17.78 10.78
CA ASP A 170 -7.05 -18.23 12.16
C ASP A 170 -5.82 -17.85 13.00
N GLU A 171 -6.00 -16.96 13.96
CA GLU A 171 -4.97 -16.47 14.90
C GLU A 171 -5.43 -16.58 16.36
#